data_AF-A0A368FXH7-F1
#
_entry.id   AF-A0A368FXH7-F1
#
_cell.length_a   1.000
_cell.length_b   1.000
_cell.length_c   1.000
_cell.angle_alpha   90.00
_cell.angle_beta   90.00
_cell.angle_gamma   90.00
#
_symmetry.space_group_name_H-M   'P 1'
#
loop_
_entity.id
_entity.type
_entity.pdbx_description
1 polymer ?
#
loop_
_entity_poly.entity_id
_entity_poly.type
_entity_poly.pdbx_seq_one_letter_code
_entity_poly.pdbx_strand_id
1 'polypeptide(L)'
;MLPKPPVPSLDHSLDRYIEYAKVVAEGQKRDIQKTLDAVKEFRRLGVVYQQRLEQIAEGESNWINQFWHPEMYFRSRLPLPVYTSPAYVFPQQHFTSEDDWLGKPASVEDVQVRKNRNGRNEHILVMCKDQENSY
;
A
#
# COMPACT_ATOMS: atom_id res chain seq x y z
N MET A 1 12.92 18.95 -0.32
CA MET A 1 12.23 18.21 0.76
C MET A 1 10.88 17.78 0.21
N LEU A 2 10.46 16.52 0.42
CA LEU A 2 9.15 16.06 -0.04
C LEU A 2 8.03 16.63 0.85
N PRO A 3 6.86 16.96 0.27
CA PRO A 3 5.72 17.41 1.05
C PRO A 3 5.21 16.31 1.99
N LYS A 4 4.73 16.70 3.16
CA LYS A 4 4.03 15.78 4.07
C LYS A 4 2.73 15.29 3.42
N PRO A 5 2.28 14.04 3.69
CA PRO A 5 0.97 13.58 3.25
C PRO A 5 -0.15 14.49 3.79
N PRO A 6 -1.07 14.96 2.94
CA PRO A 6 -2.15 15.83 3.38
C PRO A 6 -3.13 15.06 4.26
N VAL A 7 -3.75 15.76 5.21
CA VAL A 7 -4.92 15.26 5.94
C VAL A 7 -6.17 15.76 5.20
N PRO A 8 -6.97 14.89 4.55
CA PRO A 8 -8.22 15.31 3.94
C PRO A 8 -9.20 15.80 5.01
N SER A 9 -10.13 16.69 4.64
CA SER A 9 -11.17 17.10 5.57
C SER A 9 -12.08 15.92 5.94
N LEU A 10 -12.68 16.00 7.12
CA LEU A 10 -13.63 14.99 7.60
C LEU A 10 -14.80 14.83 6.62
N ASP A 11 -15.42 15.93 6.20
CA ASP A 11 -16.56 15.89 5.28
C ASP A 11 -16.20 15.25 3.95
N HIS A 12 -15.08 15.65 3.34
CA HIS A 12 -14.61 15.05 2.09
C HIS A 12 -14.43 13.53 2.23
N SER A 13 -13.81 13.08 3.33
CA SER A 13 -13.59 11.65 3.58
C SER A 13 -14.91 10.88 3.77
N LEU A 14 -15.86 11.46 4.51
CA LEU A 14 -17.16 10.83 4.77
C LEU A 14 -18.07 10.81 3.54
N ASP A 15 -18.05 11.86 2.72
CA ASP A 15 -18.82 11.91 1.48
C ASP A 15 -18.33 10.85 0.49
N ARG A 16 -17.00 10.74 0.30
CA ARG A 16 -16.38 9.67 -0.50
C ARG A 16 -16.70 8.28 0.05
N TYR A 17 -16.68 8.11 1.37
CA TYR A 17 -17.05 6.84 2.00
C TYR A 17 -18.49 6.43 1.68
N ILE A 18 -19.45 7.36 1.80
CA ILE A 18 -20.86 7.10 1.47
C ILE A 18 -21.02 6.70 0.00
N GLU A 19 -20.35 7.39 -0.93
CA GLU A 19 -20.40 7.05 -2.36
C GLU A 19 -19.98 5.61 -2.62
N TYR A 20 -18.83 5.19 -2.09
CA TYR A 20 -18.36 3.81 -2.25
C TYR A 20 -19.23 2.79 -1.51
N ALA A 21 -19.70 3.12 -0.30
CA ALA A 21 -20.57 2.24 0.46
C ALA A 21 -21.89 1.97 -0.28
N LYS A 22 -22.45 2.97 -0.97
CA LYS A 22 -23.65 2.81 -1.81
C LYS A 22 -23.44 1.78 -2.92
N VAL A 23 -22.32 1.88 -3.64
CA VAL A 23 -21.98 0.92 -4.72
C VAL A 23 -21.86 -0.50 -4.18
N VAL A 24 -21.20 -0.68 -3.02
CA VAL A 24 -21.05 -2.00 -2.40
C VAL A 24 -22.39 -2.54 -1.89
N ALA A 25 -23.23 -1.71 -1.29
CA ALA A 25 -24.55 -2.10 -0.80
C ALA A 25 -25.48 -2.53 -1.94
N GLU A 26 -25.50 -1.76 -3.04
CA GLU A 26 -26.27 -2.07 -4.25
C GLU A 26 -25.80 -3.39 -4.88
N GLY A 27 -24.49 -3.56 -5.09
CA GLY A 27 -23.92 -4.79 -5.63
C GLY A 27 -24.21 -6.04 -4.80
N GLN A 28 -24.48 -5.87 -3.51
CA GLN A 28 -24.82 -6.95 -2.58
C GLN A 28 -26.30 -7.03 -2.21
N LYS A 29 -27.16 -6.17 -2.80
CA LYS A 29 -28.59 -6.07 -2.50
C LYS A 29 -28.89 -5.89 -1.00
N ARG A 30 -28.09 -5.06 -0.31
CA ARG A 30 -28.24 -4.77 1.12
C ARG A 30 -28.74 -3.36 1.35
N ASP A 31 -29.49 -3.16 2.43
CA ASP A 31 -29.90 -1.84 2.90
C ASP A 31 -28.69 -1.07 3.48
N ILE A 32 -28.58 0.20 3.10
CA ILE A 32 -27.50 1.11 3.51
C ILE A 32 -27.94 2.10 4.60
N GLN A 33 -29.22 2.17 4.96
CA GLN A 33 -29.74 3.23 5.83
C GLN A 33 -28.98 3.34 7.16
N LYS A 34 -28.69 2.19 7.80
CA LYS A 34 -27.91 2.15 9.04
C LYS A 34 -26.51 2.76 8.90
N THR A 35 -25.86 2.56 7.77
CA THR A 35 -24.54 3.14 7.48
C THR A 35 -24.64 4.65 7.30
N LEU A 36 -25.68 5.14 6.59
CA LEU A 36 -25.90 6.58 6.42
C LEU A 36 -26.15 7.28 7.77
N ASP A 37 -26.96 6.68 8.62
CA ASP A 37 -27.26 7.20 9.96
C ASP A 37 -26.00 7.22 10.83
N ALA A 38 -25.19 6.16 10.78
CA ALA A 38 -23.93 6.09 11.50
C ALA A 38 -22.92 7.15 11.02
N VAL A 39 -22.80 7.37 9.71
CA VAL A 39 -21.93 8.41 9.15
C VAL A 39 -22.41 9.81 9.55
N LYS A 40 -23.72 10.04 9.55
CA LYS A 40 -24.30 11.32 9.98
C LYS A 40 -23.96 11.63 11.44
N GLU A 41 -24.09 10.65 12.33
CA GLU A 41 -23.71 10.84 13.73
C GLU A 41 -22.20 11.01 13.89
N PHE A 42 -21.40 10.20 13.18
CA PHE A 42 -19.95 10.30 13.23
C PHE A 42 -19.43 11.63 12.67
N ARG A 43 -20.10 12.25 11.69
CA ARG A 43 -19.72 13.58 11.18
C ARG A 43 -19.67 14.63 12.28
N ARG A 44 -20.58 14.55 13.25
CA ARG A 44 -20.63 15.47 14.40
C ARG A 44 -19.56 15.13 15.45
N LEU A 45 -19.39 13.85 15.76
CA LEU A 45 -18.44 13.38 16.78
C LEU A 45 -16.98 13.38 16.28
N GLY A 46 -16.80 13.25 14.97
CA GLY A 46 -15.53 13.05 14.28
C GLY A 46 -14.61 14.26 14.29
N VAL A 47 -15.14 15.46 14.56
CA VAL A 47 -14.37 16.71 14.57
C VAL A 47 -13.20 16.64 15.56
N VAL A 48 -13.42 16.04 16.74
CA VAL A 48 -12.37 15.88 17.75
C VAL A 48 -11.25 14.95 17.25
N TYR A 49 -11.60 13.89 16.52
CA TYR A 49 -10.61 12.98 15.94
C TYR A 49 -9.87 13.60 14.76
N GLN A 50 -10.54 14.40 13.93
CA GLN A 50 -9.92 15.15 12.86
C GLN A 50 -8.85 16.12 13.40
N GLN A 51 -9.17 16.90 14.43
CA GLN A 51 -8.22 17.81 15.07
C GLN A 51 -7.01 17.06 15.63
N ARG A 52 -7.25 15.91 16.28
CA ARG A 52 -6.16 15.07 16.79
C ARG A 52 -5.30 14.51 15.66
N LEU A 53 -5.89 14.13 14.54
CA LEU A 53 -5.17 13.65 13.36
C LEU A 53 -4.29 14.75 12.75
N GLU A 54 -4.79 15.98 12.69
CA GLU A 54 -4.03 17.15 12.24
C GLU A 54 -2.83 17.43 13.15
N GLN A 55 -3.02 17.39 14.48
CA GLN A 55 -1.92 17.52 15.45
C GLN A 55 -0.82 16.45 15.26
N ILE A 56 -1.23 15.21 14.98
CA ILE A 56 -0.30 14.13 14.67
C ILE A 56 0.45 14.44 13.36
N ALA A 57 -0.25 14.89 12.32
CA ALA A 57 0.34 15.24 11.03
C ALA A 57 1.35 16.39 11.10
N GLU A 58 1.16 17.32 12.04
CA GLU A 58 2.13 18.37 12.34
C GLU A 58 3.42 17.82 12.95
N GLY A 59 3.31 16.84 13.87
CA GLY A 59 4.45 16.23 14.58
C GLY A 59 5.28 15.24 13.76
N GLU A 60 4.72 14.64 12.71
CA GLU A 60 5.37 13.57 11.93
C GLU A 60 5.66 13.99 10.49
N SER A 61 6.69 13.38 9.86
CA SER A 61 6.97 13.56 8.43
C SER A 61 6.00 12.78 7.54
N ASN A 62 5.51 11.64 8.02
CA ASN A 62 4.47 10.82 7.41
C ASN A 62 3.62 10.17 8.51
N TRP A 63 2.52 10.84 8.86
CA TRP A 63 1.60 10.42 9.91
C TRP A 63 0.81 9.15 9.59
N ILE A 64 0.73 8.76 8.32
CA ILE A 64 -0.05 7.59 7.88
C ILE A 64 0.65 6.31 8.35
N ASN A 65 1.98 6.30 8.37
CA ASN A 65 2.79 5.11 8.62
C ASN A 65 2.52 4.46 9.99
N GLN A 66 2.25 5.24 11.04
CA GLN A 66 1.93 4.70 12.35
C GLN A 66 0.60 3.94 12.39
N PHE A 67 -0.33 4.24 11.49
CA PHE A 67 -1.61 3.53 11.36
C PHE A 67 -1.52 2.40 10.33
N TRP A 68 -0.88 2.67 9.20
CA TRP A 68 -0.88 1.78 8.04
C TRP A 68 0.05 0.58 8.23
N HIS A 69 1.29 0.74 8.73
CA HIS A 69 2.21 -0.40 8.87
C HIS A 69 1.67 -1.49 9.82
N PRO A 70 1.15 -1.15 11.01
CA PRO A 70 0.62 -2.18 11.91
C PRO A 70 -0.56 -2.92 11.29
N GLU A 71 -1.51 -2.20 10.68
CA GLU A 71 -2.72 -2.83 10.12
C GLU A 71 -2.42 -3.66 8.87
N MET A 72 -1.52 -3.20 8.00
CA MET A 72 -1.26 -3.90 6.75
C MET A 72 -0.32 -5.09 6.89
N TYR A 73 0.62 -5.05 7.84
CA TYR A 73 1.64 -6.10 7.96
C TYR A 73 1.75 -6.69 9.36
N PHE A 74 1.94 -5.86 10.40
CA PHE A 74 2.44 -6.36 11.67
C PHE A 74 1.37 -7.00 12.58
N ARG A 75 0.09 -6.66 12.40
CA ARG A 75 -1.02 -7.24 13.18
C ARG A 75 -1.54 -8.54 12.59
N SER A 76 -1.29 -8.80 11.30
CA SER A 76 -1.71 -10.04 10.65
C SER A 76 -0.99 -11.23 11.26
N ARG A 77 -1.77 -12.25 11.66
CA ARG A 77 -1.24 -13.53 12.17
C ARG A 77 -1.20 -14.64 11.11
N LEU A 78 -1.56 -14.30 9.87
CA LEU A 78 -1.46 -15.23 8.76
C LEU A 78 0.01 -15.46 8.40
N PRO A 79 0.38 -16.67 7.93
CA PRO A 79 1.75 -16.94 7.53
C PRO A 79 2.15 -16.04 6.36
N LEU A 80 3.42 -15.64 6.31
CA LEU A 80 3.92 -14.73 5.27
C LEU A 80 3.83 -15.30 3.84
N PRO A 81 4.18 -16.58 3.60
CA PRO A 81 4.03 -17.18 2.27
C PRO A 81 2.58 -17.11 1.79
N VAL A 82 2.37 -16.78 0.52
CA VAL A 82 1.06 -16.65 -0.14
C VAL A 82 0.23 -15.44 0.30
N TYR A 83 0.18 -15.09 1.60
CA TYR A 83 -0.73 -14.07 2.09
C TYR A 83 -0.21 -12.64 2.00
N THR A 84 1.08 -12.41 2.30
CA THR A 84 1.62 -11.05 2.40
C THR A 84 2.91 -10.84 1.63
N SER A 85 3.64 -11.92 1.34
CA SER A 85 4.89 -11.87 0.59
C SER A 85 4.61 -12.11 -0.90
N PRO A 86 4.53 -11.06 -1.74
CA PRO A 86 4.43 -11.25 -3.18
C PRO A 86 5.72 -11.90 -3.71
N ALA A 87 5.56 -12.80 -4.67
CA ALA A 87 6.69 -13.39 -5.39
C ALA A 87 6.84 -12.72 -6.75
N TYR A 88 8.08 -12.56 -7.18
CA TYR A 88 8.42 -12.19 -8.55
C TYR A 88 9.08 -13.38 -9.23
N VAL A 89 8.59 -13.76 -10.41
CA VAL A 89 9.11 -14.90 -11.18
C VAL A 89 9.88 -14.36 -12.37
N PHE A 90 11.16 -14.73 -12.46
CA PHE A 90 12.00 -14.40 -13.61
C PHE A 90 11.59 -15.21 -14.84
N PRO A 91 11.91 -14.74 -16.07
CA PRO A 91 11.71 -15.53 -17.29
C PRO A 91 12.35 -16.90 -17.17
N GLN A 92 11.71 -17.92 -17.74
CA GLN A 92 12.22 -19.29 -17.74
C GLN A 92 13.63 -19.33 -18.33
N GLN A 93 14.58 -19.83 -17.55
CA GLN A 93 15.95 -20.05 -17.99
C GLN A 93 16.08 -21.50 -18.48
N HIS A 94 16.78 -21.70 -19.60
CA HIS A 94 17.12 -23.02 -20.10
C HIS A 94 18.57 -23.34 -19.72
N PHE A 95 18.75 -24.37 -18.90
CA PHE A 95 20.07 -24.85 -18.51
C PHE A 95 20.36 -26.18 -19.19
N THR A 96 21.55 -26.29 -19.75
CA THR A 96 21.99 -27.46 -20.53
C THR A 96 22.92 -28.40 -19.78
N SER A 97 23.54 -27.93 -18.69
CA SER A 97 24.39 -28.70 -17.78
C SER A 97 24.37 -28.11 -16.36
N GLU A 98 24.91 -28.85 -15.38
CA GLU A 98 25.08 -28.32 -14.01
C GLU A 98 26.04 -27.12 -13.98
N ASP A 99 27.09 -27.12 -14.80
CA ASP A 99 28.01 -25.98 -14.93
C ASP A 99 27.33 -24.74 -15.54
N ASP A 100 26.30 -24.93 -16.39
CA ASP A 100 25.49 -23.83 -16.95
C ASP A 100 24.53 -23.26 -15.89
N TRP A 101 23.96 -24.08 -15.02
CA TRP A 101 23.18 -23.62 -13.86
C TRP A 101 24.04 -22.89 -12.81
N LEU A 102 25.20 -23.45 -12.46
CA LEU A 102 26.09 -22.93 -11.41
C LEU A 102 26.95 -21.75 -11.90
N GLY A 103 27.23 -21.68 -13.21
CA GLY A 103 28.12 -20.70 -13.83
C GLY A 103 27.43 -19.41 -14.30
N LYS A 104 26.09 -19.38 -14.34
CA LYS A 104 25.37 -18.11 -14.48
C LYS A 104 25.44 -17.39 -13.12
N PRO A 105 26.14 -16.24 -12.99
CA PRO A 105 25.81 -15.35 -11.90
C PRO A 105 24.33 -15.07 -12.09
N ALA A 106 23.53 -15.37 -11.07
CA ALA A 106 22.11 -15.13 -11.10
C ALA A 106 21.88 -13.77 -11.77
N SER A 107 21.20 -13.72 -12.92
CA SER A 107 20.81 -12.48 -13.61
C SER A 107 19.94 -11.54 -12.74
N VAL A 108 19.75 -11.94 -11.49
CA VAL A 108 19.25 -11.28 -10.30
C VAL A 108 20.22 -10.25 -9.73
N GLU A 109 21.54 -10.35 -9.95
CA GLU A 109 22.53 -9.35 -9.46
C GLU A 109 22.37 -7.98 -10.16
N ASP A 110 21.79 -7.94 -11.36
CA ASP A 110 21.59 -6.71 -12.13
C ASP A 110 20.31 -5.92 -11.78
N VAL A 111 19.47 -6.44 -10.87
CA VAL A 111 18.39 -5.66 -10.21
C VAL A 111 19.01 -4.83 -9.07
N GLN A 112 19.81 -3.87 -9.50
CA GLN A 112 20.66 -2.88 -8.83
C GLN A 112 20.66 -2.77 -7.28
N VAL A 113 21.72 -3.30 -6.67
CA VAL A 113 22.32 -2.69 -5.46
C VAL A 113 23.28 -1.57 -5.91
N ARG A 114 22.75 -0.37 -6.21
CA ARG A 114 23.60 0.84 -6.29
C ARG A 114 23.76 1.46 -4.91
N LYS A 115 24.81 1.08 -4.20
CA LYS A 115 25.22 1.70 -2.94
C LYS A 115 25.77 3.10 -3.21
N ASN A 116 25.07 4.16 -2.85
CA ASN A 116 25.67 5.51 -2.78
C ASN A 116 26.70 5.53 -1.62
N ARG A 117 27.83 6.22 -1.80
CA ARG A 117 28.97 6.33 -0.86
C ARG A 117 28.61 6.84 0.55
N ASN A 118 27.36 7.25 0.83
CA ASN A 118 26.93 7.78 2.12
C ASN A 118 26.07 6.84 2.99
N GLY A 119 25.98 5.55 2.67
CA GLY A 119 25.62 4.51 3.66
C GLY A 119 24.20 4.52 4.24
N ARG A 120 23.24 5.24 3.63
CA ARG A 120 21.81 5.08 3.94
C ARG A 120 21.14 4.29 2.82
N ASN A 121 20.55 3.16 3.20
CA ASN A 121 19.75 2.33 2.31
C ASN A 121 18.37 2.98 2.18
N GLU A 122 17.95 3.31 0.95
CA GLU A 122 16.57 3.68 0.66
C GLU A 122 15.87 2.56 -0.12
N HIS A 123 14.58 2.41 0.14
CA HIS A 123 13.72 1.32 -0.34
C HIS A 123 13.58 1.34 -1.87
N ILE A 124 13.63 0.15 -2.48
CA ILE A 124 13.53 -0.03 -3.94
C ILE A 124 12.04 -0.03 -4.35
N LEU A 125 11.65 0.97 -5.15
CA LEU A 125 10.41 0.97 -5.92
C LEU A 125 10.69 0.32 -7.29
N VAL A 126 10.06 -0.82 -7.59
CA VAL A 126 10.15 -1.42 -8.94
C VAL A 126 8.95 -0.97 -9.76
N MET A 127 9.19 -0.04 -10.67
CA MET A 127 8.23 0.41 -11.67
C MET A 127 8.19 -0.58 -12.85
N CYS A 128 6.98 -1.01 -13.20
CA CYS A 128 6.71 -1.69 -14.47
C CYS A 128 6.82 -0.66 -15.60
N LYS A 129 7.57 -0.98 -16.65
CA LYS A 129 7.44 -0.24 -17.91
C LYS A 129 7.14 -1.18 -19.07
N ASP A 130 6.04 -0.81 -19.72
CA ASP A 130 5.59 -1.15 -21.06
C ASP A 130 5.11 -2.60 -21.26
N GLN A 131 3.83 -2.82 -20.93
CA GLN A 131 2.96 -3.68 -21.73
C GLN A 131 2.80 -3.02 -23.12
N GLU A 132 3.65 -3.36 -24.07
CA GLU A 132 3.35 -3.18 -25.50
C GLU A 132 3.69 -4.45 -26.29
N ASN A 133 2.66 -4.98 -26.97
CA ASN A 133 2.64 -6.07 -27.96
C ASN A 133 3.01 -7.48 -27.46
N SER A 134 2.34 -8.58 -27.80
CA SER A 134 1.28 -8.98 -28.76
C SER A 134 1.13 -10.51 -28.51
N TYR A 135 0.00 -11.19 -28.47
CA TYR A 135 -1.22 -11.25 -29.29
C TYR A 135 -2.36 -11.83 -28.43
#